data_AF-A0A943JLN2-F1
#
_entry.id   AF-A0A943JLN2-F1
#
_cell.length_a   1.000
_cell.length_b   1.000
_cell.length_c   1.000
_cell.angle_alpha   90.00
_cell.angle_beta   90.00
_cell.angle_gamma   90.00
#
_symmetry.space_group_name_H-M   'P 1'
#
loop_
_entity.id
_entity.type
_entity.pdbx_description
1 polymer ?
#
loop_
_entity_poly.entity_id
_entity_poly.type
_entity_poly.pdbx_seq_one_letter_code
_entity_poly.pdbx_strand_id
1 'polypeptide(L)'
;MKKKGFTLVELLAVIILLGLLTFVVMPSVIGFIKEAKEKSYQQQLSNLKESAIRYVSDHTDIIDEIEKNGKYNISVNDLITNGYVRKTKDGKIYNPINKEEINGCFVVENSGQYNQLTYTYMESCN
;
A
#
# COMPACT_ATOMS: atom_id res chain seq x y z
N MET A 1 19.31 21.52 52.05
CA MET A 1 19.67 21.70 50.62
C MET A 1 18.49 22.34 49.88
N LYS A 2 18.62 23.54 49.33
CA LYS A 2 17.56 24.17 48.54
C LYS A 2 17.63 23.64 47.10
N LYS A 3 16.64 22.85 46.68
CA LYS A 3 16.49 22.46 45.27
C LYS A 3 15.98 23.69 44.51
N LYS A 4 16.77 24.20 43.55
CA LYS A 4 16.30 25.21 42.60
C LYS A 4 15.54 24.46 41.50
N GLY A 5 14.22 24.67 41.46
CA GLY A 5 13.39 24.24 40.32
C GLY A 5 13.40 25.31 39.23
N PHE A 6 13.02 24.92 38.01
CA PHE A 6 12.79 25.85 36.91
C PHE A 6 11.67 26.85 37.25
N THR A 7 11.78 28.06 36.72
CA THR A 7 10.75 29.09 36.83
C THR A 7 9.69 28.92 35.74
N LEU A 8 8.46 29.38 36.00
CA LEU A 8 7.38 29.38 35.00
C LEU A 8 7.75 30.18 33.76
N VAL A 9 8.52 31.26 33.93
CA VAL A 9 8.97 32.13 32.83
C VAL A 9 9.92 31.38 31.89
N GLU A 10 10.86 30.60 32.43
CA GLU A 10 11.76 29.78 31.62
C GLU A 10 10.99 28.71 30.83
N LEU A 11 10.01 28.05 31.45
CA LEU A 11 9.19 27.06 30.76
C LEU A 11 8.35 27.69 29.64
N LEU A 12 7.77 28.87 29.89
CA LEU A 12 6.99 29.61 28.92
C LEU A 12 7.83 30.01 27.70
N ALA A 13 9.04 30.53 27.94
CA ALA A 13 9.96 30.90 26.87
C ALA A 13 10.32 29.72 25.96
N VAL A 14 10.53 28.52 26.54
CA VAL A 14 10.82 27.30 25.78
C VAL A 14 9.63 26.85 24.94
N ILE A 15 8.40 26.89 25.49
CA ILE A 15 7.20 26.48 24.75
C ILE A 15 6.95 27.42 23.55
N ILE A 16 7.14 28.74 23.73
CA ILE A 16 7.02 29.71 22.64
C ILE A 16 8.07 29.42 21.54
N LEU A 17 9.32 29.18 21.93
CA LEU A 17 10.39 28.85 20.99
C LEU A 17 10.08 27.56 20.20
N LEU A 18 9.63 26.49 20.89
CA LEU A 18 9.22 25.24 20.25
C LEU A 18 8.03 25.46 19.31
N GLY A 19 7.05 26.27 19.69
CA GLY A 19 5.91 26.64 18.84
C GLY A 19 6.36 27.28 17.52
N LEU A 20 7.25 28.26 17.57
CA LEU A 20 7.78 28.92 16.37
C LEU A 20 8.53 27.96 15.45
N LEU A 21 9.35 27.07 16.01
CA LEU A 21 10.06 26.06 15.24
C LEU A 21 9.10 25.08 14.57
N THR A 22 8.09 24.60 15.30
CA THR A 22 7.09 23.66 14.74
C THR A 22 6.31 24.28 13.59
N PHE A 23 6.00 25.57 13.65
CA PHE A 23 5.26 26.26 12.59
C PHE A 23 5.97 26.18 11.23
N VAL A 24 7.29 26.37 11.21
CA VAL A 24 8.08 26.31 9.97
C VAL A 24 8.27 24.86 9.49
N VAL A 25 8.39 23.91 10.42
CA VAL A 25 8.70 22.49 10.10
C VAL A 25 7.46 21.69 9.67
N MET A 26 6.28 22.03 10.18
CA MET A 26 5.02 21.31 9.95
C MET A 26 4.72 20.99 8.47
N PRO A 27 4.77 21.94 7.51
CA PRO A 27 4.43 21.64 6.11
C PRO A 27 5.35 20.60 5.49
N SER A 28 6.66 20.65 5.77
CA SER A 28 7.62 19.66 5.29
C SER A 28 7.31 18.27 5.84
N VAL A 29 7.02 18.16 7.14
CA VAL A 29 6.65 16.89 7.79
C VAL A 29 5.39 16.28 7.15
N ILE A 30 4.36 17.10 6.89
CA ILE A 30 3.14 16.63 6.22
C ILE A 30 3.44 16.12 4.81
N GLY A 31 4.30 16.84 4.06
CA GLY A 31 4.77 16.41 2.74
C GLY A 31 5.46 15.05 2.78
N PHE A 32 6.41 14.87 3.71
CA PHE A 32 7.10 13.59 3.90
C PHE A 32 6.14 12.45 4.26
N ILE A 33 5.15 12.69 5.13
CA ILE A 33 4.15 11.68 5.48
C ILE A 33 3.32 11.29 4.25
N LYS A 34 2.93 12.25 3.41
CA LYS A 34 2.18 11.97 2.17
C LYS A 34 3.00 11.12 1.22
N GLU A 35 4.26 11.47 0.99
CA GLU A 35 5.17 10.71 0.13
C GLU A 35 5.44 9.30 0.68
N ALA A 36 5.63 9.17 2.00
CA ALA A 36 5.79 7.88 2.65
C ALA A 36 4.56 6.98 2.49
N LYS A 37 3.35 7.56 2.60
CA LYS A 37 2.10 6.83 2.34
C LYS A 37 1.98 6.41 0.88
N GLU A 38 2.33 7.26 -0.08
CA GLU A 38 2.32 6.92 -1.51
C GLU A 38 3.29 5.77 -1.81
N LYS A 39 4.54 5.87 -1.36
CA LYS A 39 5.54 4.80 -1.50
C LYS A 39 5.08 3.50 -0.86
N SER A 40 4.46 3.59 0.32
CA SER A 40 3.89 2.42 1.00
C SER A 40 2.73 1.80 0.22
N TYR A 41 1.90 2.61 -0.45
CA TYR A 41 0.82 2.11 -1.30
C TYR A 41 1.38 1.40 -2.54
N GLN A 42 2.32 2.02 -3.25
CA GLN A 42 2.96 1.41 -4.42
C GLN A 42 3.68 0.10 -4.07
N GLN A 43 4.38 0.06 -2.92
CA GLN A 43 5.01 -1.18 -2.44
C GLN A 43 3.98 -2.28 -2.15
N GLN A 44 2.82 -1.93 -1.57
CA GLN A 44 1.74 -2.89 -1.34
C GLN A 44 1.18 -3.44 -2.64
N LEU A 45 0.91 -2.58 -3.64
CA LEU A 45 0.48 -3.03 -4.97
C LEU A 45 1.53 -3.93 -5.64
N SER A 46 2.82 -3.60 -5.50
CA SER A 46 3.90 -4.45 -6.00
C SER A 46 3.91 -5.82 -5.32
N ASN A 47 3.76 -5.88 -4.00
CA ASN A 47 3.71 -7.14 -3.26
C ASN A 47 2.47 -7.98 -3.64
N LEU A 48 1.33 -7.33 -3.88
CA LEU A 48 0.12 -7.99 -4.38
C LEU A 48 0.32 -8.52 -5.81
N LYS A 49 0.99 -7.75 -6.68
CA LYS A 49 1.36 -8.19 -8.04
C LYS A 49 2.24 -9.45 -8.00
N GLU A 50 3.28 -9.46 -7.18
CA GLU A 50 4.13 -10.65 -6.97
C GLU A 50 3.32 -11.85 -6.44
N SER A 51 2.29 -11.59 -5.66
CA SER A 51 1.37 -12.64 -5.18
C SER A 51 0.47 -13.15 -6.30
N ALA A 52 -0.01 -12.28 -7.20
CA ALA A 52 -0.74 -12.67 -8.40
C ALA A 52 0.13 -13.45 -9.39
N ILE A 53 1.40 -13.07 -9.57
CA ILE A 53 2.35 -13.82 -10.39
C ILE A 53 2.53 -15.24 -9.85
N ARG A 54 2.71 -15.38 -8.53
CA ARG A 54 2.79 -16.70 -7.88
C ARG A 54 1.49 -17.49 -8.04
N TYR A 55 0.35 -16.84 -7.90
CA TYR A 55 -0.96 -17.46 -8.11
C TYR A 55 -1.07 -18.09 -9.50
N VAL A 56 -0.70 -17.36 -10.55
CA VAL A 56 -0.70 -17.90 -11.93
C VAL A 56 0.37 -18.98 -12.13
N SER A 57 1.53 -18.83 -11.48
CA SER A 57 2.61 -19.84 -11.58
C SER A 57 2.18 -21.19 -11.01
N ASP A 58 1.37 -21.18 -9.96
CA ASP A 58 0.84 -22.39 -9.30
C ASP A 58 -0.44 -22.92 -9.98
N HIS A 59 -1.12 -22.10 -10.79
CA HIS A 59 -2.36 -22.43 -11.53
C HIS A 59 -2.15 -22.24 -13.04
N THR A 60 -1.43 -23.18 -13.66
CA THR A 60 -1.07 -23.10 -15.08
C THR A 60 -2.28 -23.15 -16.02
N ASP A 61 -3.42 -23.66 -15.57
CA ASP A 61 -4.71 -23.66 -16.28
C ASP A 61 -5.22 -22.25 -16.60
N ILE A 62 -4.79 -21.24 -15.83
CA ILE A 62 -5.08 -19.82 -16.12
C ILE A 62 -4.47 -19.39 -17.45
N ILE A 63 -3.34 -19.98 -17.86
CA ILE A 63 -2.71 -19.67 -19.14
C ILE A 63 -3.65 -20.08 -20.29
N ASP A 64 -4.26 -21.26 -20.20
CA ASP A 64 -5.24 -21.73 -21.19
C ASP A 64 -6.48 -20.83 -21.24
N GLU A 65 -6.92 -20.29 -20.09
CA GLU A 65 -8.01 -19.32 -20.04
C GLU A 65 -7.66 -17.99 -20.71
N ILE A 66 -6.43 -17.48 -20.49
CA ILE A 66 -5.94 -16.26 -21.13
C ILE A 66 -5.82 -16.47 -22.64
N GLU A 67 -5.36 -17.63 -23.11
CA GLU A 67 -5.29 -17.92 -24.54
C GLU A 67 -6.68 -17.97 -25.20
N LYS A 68 -7.70 -18.46 -24.49
CA LYS A 68 -9.09 -18.54 -25.00
C LYS A 68 -9.84 -17.22 -24.92
N ASN A 69 -9.73 -16.51 -23.80
CA ASN A 69 -10.57 -15.35 -23.47
C ASN A 69 -9.81 -14.01 -23.59
N GLY A 70 -8.49 -14.06 -23.85
CA GLY A 70 -7.59 -12.90 -23.94
C GLY A 70 -7.10 -12.38 -22.59
N LYS A 71 -7.86 -12.58 -21.51
CA LYS A 71 -7.56 -12.08 -20.17
C LYS A 71 -8.11 -12.97 -19.06
N TYR A 72 -7.54 -12.84 -17.87
CA TYR A 72 -8.02 -13.46 -16.63
C TYR A 72 -7.93 -12.46 -15.46
N ASN A 73 -8.98 -12.39 -14.63
CA ASN A 73 -9.04 -11.47 -13.50
C ASN A 73 -8.74 -12.22 -12.19
N ILE A 74 -7.74 -11.77 -11.44
CA ILE A 74 -7.40 -12.30 -10.11
C ILE A 74 -7.78 -11.26 -9.07
N SER A 75 -8.80 -11.50 -8.26
CA SER A 75 -9.16 -10.55 -7.20
C SER A 75 -8.15 -10.58 -6.05
N VAL A 76 -7.99 -9.45 -5.37
CA VAL A 76 -7.18 -9.40 -4.14
C VAL A 76 -7.72 -10.38 -3.09
N ASN A 77 -9.04 -10.60 -3.05
CA ASN A 77 -9.66 -11.58 -2.19
C ASN A 77 -9.19 -13.01 -2.52
N ASP A 78 -9.06 -13.38 -3.79
CA ASP A 78 -8.55 -14.70 -4.20
C ASP A 78 -7.12 -14.93 -3.70
N LEU A 79 -6.28 -13.90 -3.74
CA LEU A 79 -4.91 -13.98 -3.21
C LEU A 79 -4.88 -14.18 -1.69
N ILE A 80 -5.84 -13.62 -0.96
CA ILE A 80 -5.97 -13.74 0.50
C ILE A 80 -6.53 -15.11 0.88
N THR A 81 -7.60 -15.56 0.21
CA THR A 81 -8.28 -16.82 0.51
C THR A 81 -7.39 -18.02 0.19
N ASN A 82 -6.67 -17.97 -0.95
CA ASN A 82 -5.73 -19.01 -1.38
C ASN A 82 -4.35 -18.91 -0.71
N GLY A 83 -4.13 -17.94 0.18
CA GLY A 83 -2.95 -17.91 1.06
C GLY A 83 -1.68 -17.30 0.45
N TYR A 84 -1.75 -16.70 -0.72
CA TYR A 84 -0.62 -15.97 -1.35
C TYR A 84 -0.33 -14.64 -0.63
N VAL A 85 -1.34 -14.09 0.05
CA VAL A 85 -1.24 -12.90 0.88
C VAL A 85 -1.60 -13.25 2.31
N ARG A 86 -0.80 -12.76 3.26
CA ARG A 86 -1.03 -12.99 4.68
C ARG A 86 -2.35 -12.35 5.11
N LYS A 87 -3.25 -13.16 5.69
CA LYS A 87 -4.51 -12.68 6.27
C LYS A 87 -4.26 -11.69 7.40
N THR A 88 -4.81 -10.49 7.27
CA THR A 88 -4.96 -9.54 8.38
C THR A 88 -6.04 -10.04 9.35
N LYS A 89 -6.10 -9.50 10.58
CA LYS A 89 -7.09 -9.90 11.61
C LYS A 89 -8.54 -9.80 11.12
N ASP A 90 -8.81 -8.85 10.24
CA ASP A 90 -10.11 -8.58 9.61
C ASP A 90 -10.20 -9.11 8.18
N GLY A 91 -9.16 -9.81 7.69
CA GLY A 91 -9.10 -10.37 6.33
C GLY A 91 -8.96 -9.33 5.22
N LYS A 92 -8.68 -8.07 5.56
CA LYS A 92 -8.69 -6.94 4.62
C LYS A 92 -7.31 -6.29 4.50
N ILE A 93 -7.12 -5.57 3.41
CA ILE A 93 -5.94 -4.77 3.12
C ILE A 93 -6.43 -3.36 2.82
N TYR A 94 -5.73 -2.34 3.31
CA TYR A 94 -6.18 -0.95 3.20
C TYR A 94 -5.14 -0.06 2.55
N ASN A 95 -5.61 0.88 1.75
CA ASN A 95 -4.77 1.91 1.18
C ASN A 95 -4.28 2.85 2.32
N PRO A 96 -2.96 3.05 2.48
CA PRO A 96 -2.40 3.83 3.59
C PRO A 96 -2.70 5.34 3.48
N ILE A 97 -3.11 5.81 2.29
CA ILE A 97 -3.44 7.21 1.97
C ILE A 97 -4.84 7.55 2.46
N ASN A 98 -5.87 6.86 1.95
CA ASN A 98 -7.29 7.17 2.17
C ASN A 98 -8.01 6.21 3.14
N LYS A 99 -7.36 5.11 3.57
CA LYS A 99 -7.91 4.07 4.45
C LYS A 99 -9.04 3.23 3.85
N GLU A 100 -9.26 3.32 2.55
CA GLU A 100 -10.21 2.47 1.85
C GLU A 100 -9.64 1.06 1.67
N GLU A 101 -10.52 0.07 1.61
CA GLU A 101 -10.14 -1.32 1.38
C GLU A 101 -9.64 -1.50 -0.06
N ILE A 102 -8.56 -2.24 -0.22
CA ILE A 102 -8.01 -2.66 -1.51
C ILE A 102 -8.71 -3.96 -1.90
N ASN A 103 -9.77 -3.84 -2.70
CA ASN A 103 -10.62 -4.95 -3.15
C ASN A 103 -10.61 -5.16 -4.68
N GLY A 104 -9.68 -4.51 -5.38
CA GLY A 104 -9.53 -4.62 -6.82
C GLY A 104 -9.01 -5.99 -7.29
N CYS A 105 -8.57 -6.05 -8.53
CA CYS A 105 -7.99 -7.25 -9.15
C CYS A 105 -6.80 -6.91 -10.01
N PHE A 106 -6.00 -7.95 -10.27
CA PHE A 106 -5.03 -7.96 -11.34
C PHE A 106 -5.66 -8.58 -12.58
N VAL A 107 -5.74 -7.80 -13.64
CA VAL A 107 -6.05 -8.31 -14.98
C VAL A 107 -4.76 -8.84 -15.57
N VAL A 108 -4.77 -10.13 -15.89
CA VAL A 108 -3.66 -10.86 -16.49
C VAL A 108 -3.94 -11.06 -17.96
N GLU A 109 -3.07 -10.55 -18.81
CA GLU A 109 -3.23 -10.61 -20.26
C GLU A 109 -1.93 -11.04 -20.92
N ASN A 110 -2.01 -11.70 -22.08
CA ASN A 110 -0.83 -12.01 -22.87
C ASN A 110 -0.32 -10.74 -23.55
N SER A 111 0.89 -10.30 -23.20
CA SER A 111 1.61 -9.31 -23.97
C SER A 111 2.00 -10.00 -25.27
N GLY A 112 1.37 -9.65 -26.39
CA GLY A 112 1.51 -10.33 -27.69
C GLY A 112 2.94 -10.47 -28.26
N GLN A 113 3.99 -10.14 -27.50
CA GLN A 113 5.38 -10.49 -27.75
C GLN A 113 5.88 -11.55 -26.75
N TYR A 114 6.39 -12.66 -27.28
CA TYR A 114 7.13 -13.70 -26.55
C TYR A 114 6.40 -14.41 -25.39
N ASN A 115 5.06 -14.45 -25.42
CA ASN A 115 4.22 -15.12 -24.41
C ASN A 115 4.43 -14.59 -22.97
N GLN A 116 4.74 -13.30 -22.84
CA GLN A 116 4.96 -12.67 -21.55
C GLN A 116 3.63 -12.16 -20.97
N LEU A 117 3.30 -12.55 -19.74
CA LEU A 117 2.09 -12.07 -19.07
C LEU A 117 2.26 -10.65 -18.53
N THR A 118 1.25 -9.81 -18.76
CA THR A 118 1.13 -8.48 -18.16
C THR A 118 0.11 -8.53 -17.04
N TYR A 119 0.43 -7.89 -15.91
CA TYR A 119 -0.44 -7.82 -14.73
C TYR A 119 -0.76 -6.36 -14.45
N THR A 120 -2.01 -5.98 -14.68
CA THR A 120 -2.51 -4.61 -14.50
C THR A 120 -3.49 -4.57 -13.34
N TYR A 121 -3.21 -3.75 -12.33
CA TYR A 121 -4.12 -3.56 -11.21
C TYR A 121 -5.30 -2.66 -11.62
N MET A 122 -6.51 -3.08 -11.31
CA MET A 122 -7.75 -2.32 -11.46
C MET A 122 -8.47 -2.24 -10.12
N GLU A 123 -8.96 -1.06 -9.76
CA GLU A 123 -9.72 -0.85 -8.52
C GLU A 123 -11.07 -1.57 -8.51
N SER A 124 -11.63 -1.87 -9.68
CA SER A 124 -12.85 -2.66 -9.85
C SER A 124 -12.65 -3.80 -10.85
N CYS A 125 -13.30 -4.92 -10.57
CA CYS A 125 -13.22 -6.13 -11.39
C CYS A 125 -14.43 -6.22 -12.31
N ASN A 126 -14.20 -5.99 -13.60
CA ASN A 126 -15.18 -6.14 -14.68
C ASN A 126 -14.79 -7.26 -15.63
#